data_AF-T1GHP6-F1
#
_entry.id   AF-T1GHP6-F1
#
_cell.length_a   1.000
_cell.length_b   1.000
_cell.length_c   1.000
_cell.angle_alpha   90.00
_cell.angle_beta   90.00
_cell.angle_gamma   90.00
#
_symmetry.space_group_name_H-M   'P 1'
#
loop_
_entity.id
_entity.type
_entity.pdbx_description
1 polymer ?
#
loop_
_entity_poly.entity_id
_entity_poly.type
_entity_poly.pdbx_seq_one_letter_code
_entity_poly.pdbx_strand_id
1 'polypeptide(L)'
;MRDRMLGKDDKSYVMYIDCERSWFQHNSVHERRIEGGIQEGSTVGVLLDLDRRSLRFLVNNMPQGSVAFNNLTGVFYPAVSVNRGVSLTLNSGIEPPELDY
;
A
#
# COMPACT_ATOMS: atom_id res chain seq x y z
N MET A 1 -6.53 -9.86 18.25
CA MET A 1 -5.85 -9.01 17.24
C MET A 1 -5.21 -9.80 16.10
N ARG A 2 -5.26 -11.15 16.09
CA ARG A 2 -4.42 -11.97 15.18
C ARG A 2 -5.11 -12.49 13.92
N ASP A 3 -6.40 -12.19 13.70
CA ASP A 3 -7.21 -12.84 12.65
C ASP A 3 -7.99 -11.85 11.76
N ARG A 4 -7.47 -10.63 11.58
CA ARG A 4 -8.13 -9.61 10.74
C ARG A 4 -7.17 -9.07 9.69
N MET A 5 -7.69 -8.94 8.47
CA MET A 5 -7.01 -8.26 7.37
C MET A 5 -6.69 -6.81 7.76
N LEU A 6 -5.52 -6.33 7.35
CA LEU A 6 -5.13 -4.93 7.54
C LEU A 6 -6.16 -3.98 6.90
N GLY A 7 -6.30 -2.78 7.45
CA GLY A 7 -7.27 -1.77 7.03
C GLY A 7 -8.66 -1.94 7.64
N LYS A 8 -8.92 -3.02 8.40
CA LYS A 8 -10.21 -3.25 9.09
C LYS A 8 -10.38 -2.41 10.36
N ASP A 9 -9.29 -1.90 10.92
CA ASP A 9 -9.27 -1.00 12.06
C ASP A 9 -8.66 0.37 11.71
N ASP A 10 -8.63 1.25 12.70
CA ASP A 10 -8.07 2.61 12.61
C ASP A 10 -6.54 2.65 12.76
N LYS A 11 -5.87 1.50 12.85
CA LYS A 11 -4.42 1.42 13.13
C LYS A 11 -3.57 1.20 11.89
N SER A 12 -4.22 1.03 10.74
CA SER A 12 -3.56 0.66 9.50
C SER A 12 -4.09 1.47 8.33
N TYR A 13 -3.17 1.84 7.44
CA TYR A 13 -3.44 2.50 6.18
C TYR A 13 -2.91 1.59 5.09
N VAL A 14 -3.78 1.04 4.25
CA VAL A 14 -3.37 -0.01 3.31
C VAL A 14 -3.92 0.21 1.92
N MET A 15 -3.26 -0.43 0.96
CA MET A 15 -3.83 -0.76 -0.33
C MET A 15 -4.09 -2.26 -0.35
N TYR A 16 -5.32 -2.66 -0.67
CA TYR A 16 -5.60 -4.01 -1.15
C TYR A 16 -5.43 -4.00 -2.67
N ILE A 17 -4.86 -5.07 -3.22
CA ILE A 17 -4.70 -5.24 -4.65
C ILE A 17 -4.88 -6.72 -5.04
N ASP A 18 -5.64 -6.97 -6.10
CA ASP A 18 -5.80 -8.28 -6.73
C ASP A 18 -5.24 -8.24 -8.17
N CYS A 19 -5.58 -9.22 -9.01
CA CYS A 19 -5.10 -9.28 -10.39
C CYS A 19 -5.76 -8.28 -11.33
N GLU A 20 -6.87 -7.66 -10.94
CA GLU A 20 -7.65 -6.75 -11.79
C GLU A 20 -7.53 -5.31 -11.33
N ARG A 21 -7.45 -5.08 -10.01
CA ARG A 21 -7.69 -3.77 -9.41
C ARG A 21 -7.09 -3.61 -8.02
N SER A 22 -7.04 -2.36 -7.56
CA SER A 22 -6.73 -2.02 -6.18
C SER A 22 -7.73 -1.04 -5.57
N TRP A 23 -7.71 -0.92 -4.24
CA TRP A 23 -8.38 0.13 -3.49
C TRP A 23 -7.59 0.46 -2.23
N PHE A 24 -7.75 1.69 -1.75
CA PHE A 24 -7.21 2.09 -0.45
C PHE A 24 -8.22 1.76 0.64
N GLN A 25 -7.70 1.35 1.79
CA GLN A 25 -8.52 0.96 2.92
C GLN A 25 -7.93 1.46 4.24
N HIS A 26 -8.80 2.01 5.08
CA HIS A 26 -8.52 2.43 6.45
C HIS A 26 -9.84 2.41 7.23
N ASN A 27 -9.83 1.92 8.47
CA ASN A 27 -11.01 1.87 9.33
C ASN A 27 -12.25 1.23 8.66
N SER A 28 -12.03 0.12 7.94
CA SER A 28 -13.04 -0.60 7.15
C SER A 28 -13.64 0.15 5.96
N VAL A 29 -13.28 1.41 5.72
CA VAL A 29 -13.73 2.20 4.56
C VAL A 29 -12.88 1.85 3.35
N HIS A 30 -13.53 1.56 2.22
CA HIS A 30 -12.87 1.30 0.95
C HIS A 30 -13.02 2.54 0.08
N GLU A 31 -11.90 3.08 -0.38
CA GLU A 31 -11.88 4.30 -1.18
C GLU A 31 -11.10 4.10 -2.47
N ARG A 32 -11.50 4.85 -3.49
CA ARG A 32 -10.74 5.06 -4.73
C ARG A 32 -10.25 3.77 -5.38
N ARG A 33 -11.22 3.02 -5.94
CA ARG A 33 -10.92 1.89 -6.81
C ARG A 33 -10.08 2.34 -8.00
N ILE A 34 -9.01 1.60 -8.29
CA ILE A 34 -8.10 1.84 -9.40
C ILE A 34 -8.01 0.55 -10.23
N GLU A 35 -8.13 0.68 -11.56
CA GLU A 35 -7.93 -0.43 -12.48
C GLU A 35 -6.44 -0.75 -12.67
N GLY A 36 -6.14 -2.01 -12.96
CA GLY A 36 -4.77 -2.50 -13.07
C GLY A 36 -4.35 -3.15 -11.76
N GLY A 37 -4.14 -4.46 -11.79
CA GLY A 37 -3.75 -5.26 -10.63
C GLY A 37 -2.30 -5.69 -10.67
N ILE A 38 -2.03 -6.83 -10.03
CA ILE A 38 -0.72 -7.49 -9.99
C ILE A 38 -0.79 -8.91 -10.56
N GLN A 39 0.36 -9.36 -11.05
CA GLN A 39 0.60 -10.75 -11.46
C GLN A 39 1.92 -11.26 -10.86
N GLU A 40 2.21 -12.55 -11.02
CA GLU A 40 3.50 -13.11 -10.61
C GLU A 40 4.68 -12.30 -11.17
N GLY A 41 5.65 -12.00 -10.32
CA GLY A 41 6.79 -11.15 -10.66
C GLY A 41 6.53 -9.63 -10.58
N SER A 42 5.29 -9.19 -10.33
CA SER A 42 5.02 -7.76 -10.09
C SER A 42 5.64 -7.28 -8.79
N THR A 43 5.99 -6.00 -8.76
CA THR A 43 6.52 -5.33 -7.56
C THR A 43 5.51 -4.31 -7.04
N VAL A 44 5.35 -4.26 -5.71
CA VAL A 44 4.54 -3.23 -5.04
C VAL A 44 5.47 -2.36 -4.21
N GLY A 45 5.57 -1.08 -4.58
CA GLY A 45 6.28 -0.06 -3.82
C GLY A 45 5.37 0.58 -2.79
N VAL A 46 5.90 0.82 -1.59
CA VAL A 46 5.22 1.55 -0.52
C VAL A 46 6.09 2.75 -0.15
N LEU A 47 5.62 3.95 -0.48
CA LEU A 47 6.32 5.19 -0.20
C LEU A 47 5.60 5.93 0.93
N LEU A 48 6.18 5.88 2.13
CA LEU A 48 5.78 6.68 3.28
C LEU A 48 6.71 7.90 3.38
N ASP A 49 6.16 9.07 3.08
CA ASP A 49 6.86 10.34 3.18
C ASP A 49 6.36 11.08 4.43
N LEU A 50 7.21 11.13 5.47
CA LEU A 50 6.85 11.75 6.75
C LEU A 50 6.97 13.28 6.74
N ASP A 51 7.78 13.84 5.85
CA ASP A 51 7.92 15.29 5.70
C ASP A 51 6.65 15.87 5.06
N ARG A 52 6.15 15.21 4.01
CA ARG A 52 4.88 15.56 3.36
C ARG A 52 3.66 14.90 4.02
N ARG A 53 3.88 14.05 5.03
CA ARG A 53 2.86 13.31 5.78
C ARG A 53 1.91 12.52 4.88
N SER A 54 2.46 11.84 3.88
CA SER A 54 1.70 11.18 2.83
C SER A 54 2.12 9.72 2.63
N LEU A 55 1.17 8.91 2.16
CA LEU A 55 1.41 7.52 1.77
C LEU A 55 0.99 7.32 0.31
N ARG A 56 1.91 6.76 -0.49
CA ARG A 56 1.71 6.40 -1.89
C ARG A 56 2.03 4.93 -2.12
N PHE A 57 1.35 4.33 -3.09
CA PHE A 57 1.62 2.97 -3.54
C PHE A 57 2.03 3.00 -5.01
N LEU A 58 2.94 2.11 -5.37
CA LEU A 58 3.43 1.93 -6.73
C LEU A 58 3.25 0.48 -7.14
N VAL A 59 2.96 0.24 -8.42
CA VAL A 59 3.02 -1.08 -9.03
C VAL A 59 4.03 -1.01 -10.17
N ASN A 60 5.08 -1.83 -10.12
CA ASN A 60 6.15 -1.84 -11.13
C ASN A 60 6.75 -0.44 -11.36
N ASN A 61 7.08 0.25 -10.26
CA ASN A 61 7.59 1.63 -10.22
C ASN A 61 6.64 2.71 -10.79
N MET A 62 5.42 2.35 -11.20
CA MET A 62 4.40 3.30 -11.64
C MET A 62 3.45 3.64 -10.49
N PRO A 63 3.02 4.90 -10.32
CA PRO A 63 2.04 5.26 -9.32
C PRO A 63 0.73 4.48 -9.48
N GLN A 64 0.31 3.78 -8.43
CA GLN A 64 -0.99 3.10 -8.39
C GLN A 64 -2.04 4.12 -7.92
N GLY A 65 -2.43 5.01 -8.84
CA GLY A 65 -3.30 6.15 -8.56
C GLY A 65 -2.58 7.34 -7.91
N SER A 66 -3.35 8.33 -7.44
CA SER A 66 -2.83 9.49 -6.72
C SER A 66 -2.51 9.17 -5.24
N VAL A 67 -2.04 10.17 -4.47
CA VAL A 67 -1.69 10.02 -3.04
C VAL A 67 -2.79 9.31 -2.25
N ALA A 68 -2.49 8.15 -1.65
CA ALA A 68 -3.49 7.31 -1.01
C ALA A 68 -4.02 7.93 0.30
N PHE A 69 -3.11 8.38 1.16
CA PHE A 69 -3.45 9.00 2.44
C PHE A 69 -2.57 10.21 2.71
N ASN A 70 -3.10 11.20 3.42
CA ASN A 70 -2.44 12.44 3.80
C ASN A 70 -2.60 12.68 5.31
N ASN A 71 -1.86 13.66 5.84
CA ASN A 71 -1.90 14.07 7.24
C ASN A 71 -1.54 12.94 8.22
N LEU A 72 -0.68 12.01 7.79
CA LEU A 72 -0.21 10.92 8.63
C LEU A 72 0.71 11.45 9.75
N THR A 73 0.48 10.97 10.97
CA THR A 73 1.27 11.34 12.15
C THR A 73 1.51 10.13 13.04
N GLY A 74 2.63 10.12 13.77
CA GLY A 74 2.98 9.06 14.71
C GLY A 74 4.08 8.12 14.21
N VAL A 75 4.16 6.94 14.81
CA VAL A 75 5.14 5.90 14.49
C VAL A 75 4.47 4.84 13.62
N PHE A 76 5.07 4.54 12.47
CA PHE A 76 4.56 3.58 11.51
C PHE A 76 5.50 2.39 11.38
N TYR A 77 4.92 1.23 11.10
CA TYR A 77 5.65 0.00 10.79
C TYR A 77 5.17 -0.52 9.44
N PRO A 78 6.06 -1.04 8.58
CA PRO A 78 5.65 -1.74 7.37
C PRO A 78 4.82 -2.97 7.77
N ALA A 79 3.71 -3.19 7.07
CA ALA A 79 2.79 -4.28 7.36
C ALA A 79 2.29 -4.90 6.06
N VAL A 80 2.12 -6.22 6.07
CA VAL A 80 1.55 -6.96 4.94
C VAL A 80 0.59 -8.03 5.45
N SER A 81 -0.51 -8.23 4.73
CA SER A 81 -1.48 -9.28 4.97
C SER A 81 -1.73 -10.00 3.65
N VAL A 82 -1.58 -11.32 3.62
CA VAL A 82 -1.72 -12.13 2.40
C VAL A 82 -2.74 -13.24 2.59
N ASN A 83 -3.39 -13.64 1.49
CA ASN A 83 -4.25 -14.81 1.45
C ASN A 83 -3.43 -16.08 1.21
N ARG A 84 -4.04 -17.25 1.45
CA ARG A 84 -3.44 -18.55 1.13
C ARG A 84 -3.08 -18.61 -0.35
N GLY A 85 -1.87 -19.09 -0.65
CA GLY A 85 -1.37 -19.22 -2.03
C GLY A 85 -0.63 -17.99 -2.54
N VAL A 86 -0.60 -16.89 -1.79
CA VAL A 86 0.24 -15.73 -2.11
C VAL A 86 1.54 -15.82 -1.31
N SER A 87 2.66 -15.68 -2.00
CA SER A 87 3.99 -15.53 -1.39
C SER A 87 4.64 -14.26 -1.92
N LEU A 88 5.43 -13.61 -1.07
CA LEU A 88 6.16 -12.40 -1.42
C LEU A 88 7.52 -12.39 -0.75
N THR A 89 8.41 -11.56 -1.29
CA THR A 89 9.69 -11.22 -0.65
C THR A 89 9.66 -9.75 -0.29
N LEU A 90 10.01 -9.42 0.95
CA LEU A 90 10.18 -8.03 1.37
C LEU A 90 11.61 -7.59 1.04
N ASN A 91 11.74 -6.59 0.17
CA ASN A 91 13.01 -5.93 -0.12
C ASN A 91 13.03 -4.56 0.56
N SER A 92 14.07 -4.30 1.37
CA SER A 92 14.21 -3.08 2.18
C SER A 92 15.59 -2.44 1.97
N GLY A 93 15.79 -1.23 2.49
CA GLY A 93 17.06 -0.51 2.30
C GLY A 93 17.24 -0.02 0.86
N ILE A 94 16.13 0.25 0.18
CA ILE A 94 16.09 0.84 -1.16
C ILE A 94 16.01 2.36 -1.06
N GLU A 95 16.58 3.05 -2.04
CA GLU A 95 16.37 4.49 -2.20
C GLU A 95 14.90 4.79 -2.54
N PRO A 96 14.36 5.93 -2.10
CA PRO A 96 13.02 6.34 -2.47
C PRO A 96 12.97 6.57 -4.00
N PRO A 97 11.85 6.20 -4.67
CA PRO A 97 11.70 6.46 -6.09
C PRO A 97 11.67 7.97 -6.34
N GLU A 98 12.32 8.41 -7.42
CA GLU A 98 12.16 9.76 -7.94
C GLU A 98 10.77 9.89 -8.54
N LEU A 99 9.90 10.63 -7.86
CA LEU A 99 8.59 10.99 -8.38
C LEU A 99 8.64 12.45 -8.81
N ASP A 100 8.36 12.71 -10.08
CA ASP A 100 8.11 14.07 -10.56
C ASP A 100 6.86 14.59 -9.83
N TYR A 101 7.03 15.66 -9.05
CA TYR A 101 5.96 16.31 -8.29
C TYR A 101 5.45 17.56 -9.01
#